data_AF-A0A290YZR8-F1
#
_entry.id   AF-A0A290YZR8-F1
#
_cell.length_a   1.000
_cell.length_b   1.000
_cell.length_c   1.000
_cell.angle_alpha   90.00
_cell.angle_beta   90.00
_cell.angle_gamma   90.00
#
_symmetry.space_group_name_H-M   'P 1'
#
loop_
_entity.id
_entity.type
_entity.pdbx_description
1 polymer ?
#
loop_
_entity_poly.entity_id
_entity_poly.type
_entity_poly.pdbx_seq_one_letter_code
_entity_poly.pdbx_strand_id
1 'polypeptide(L)'
;MVEVAGVGVTQGRTTREAERMAADLVAITLDVSAEEISVDITFQLGGDLAAEVEHVKQAQREAERAQEQAADKSRAVVRRVLAAGLSKQDAARILGVSAQRISQLAPGTV
;
A
#
# COMPACT_ATOMS: atom_id res chain seq x y z
N MET A 1 -20.05 -7.35 -15.40
CA MET A 1 -21.38 -7.07 -14.82
C MET A 1 -21.14 -6.33 -13.51
N VAL A 2 -21.96 -5.35 -13.20
CA VAL A 2 -21.86 -4.50 -12.01
C VAL A 2 -23.20 -4.57 -11.30
N GLU A 3 -23.19 -5.06 -10.07
CA GLU A 3 -24.37 -5.03 -9.21
C GLU A 3 -24.42 -3.67 -8.50
N VAL A 4 -25.58 -3.02 -8.55
CA VAL A 4 -25.84 -1.75 -7.86
C VAL A 4 -26.86 -2.05 -6.76
N ALA A 5 -26.39 -2.04 -5.52
CA ALA A 5 -27.16 -2.45 -4.35
C ALA A 5 -28.50 -1.71 -4.27
N GLY A 6 -29.59 -2.47 -4.17
CA GLY A 6 -30.96 -1.92 -4.06
C GLY A 6 -31.52 -1.29 -5.34
N VAL A 7 -30.76 -1.27 -6.44
CA VAL A 7 -31.18 -0.65 -7.71
C VAL A 7 -31.29 -1.69 -8.82
N GLY A 8 -30.25 -2.50 -9.04
CA GLY A 8 -30.25 -3.51 -10.10
C GLY A 8 -28.86 -3.87 -10.62
N VAL A 9 -28.77 -4.20 -11.90
CA VAL A 9 -27.52 -4.59 -12.55
C VAL A 9 -27.25 -3.75 -13.79
N THR A 10 -25.98 -3.42 -14.00
CA THR A 10 -25.48 -2.73 -15.19
C THR A 10 -24.17 -3.36 -15.68
N GLN A 11 -23.54 -2.79 -16.71
CA GLN A 11 -22.30 -3.33 -17.27
C GLN A 11 -21.32 -2.22 -17.65
N GLY A 12 -20.03 -2.51 -17.51
CA GLY A 12 -18.92 -1.68 -17.98
C GLY A 12 -17.70 -2.56 -18.20
N ARG A 13 -16.87 -2.21 -19.19
CA ARG A 13 -15.64 -2.95 -19.55
C ARG A 13 -14.43 -2.48 -18.74
N THR A 14 -14.51 -1.29 -18.17
CA THR A 14 -13.48 -0.67 -17.31
C THR A 14 -14.13 -0.19 -16.02
N THR A 15 -13.34 0.01 -14.96
CA THR A 15 -13.84 0.57 -13.68
C THR A 15 -14.54 1.90 -13.89
N ARG A 16 -13.94 2.81 -14.66
CA ARG A 16 -14.53 4.13 -14.96
C ARG A 16 -15.86 4.01 -15.70
N GLU A 17 -15.97 3.06 -16.63
CA GLU A 17 -17.23 2.81 -17.31
C GLU A 17 -18.27 2.20 -16.36
N ALA A 18 -17.86 1.27 -15.50
CA ALA A 18 -18.71 0.70 -14.46
C ALA A 18 -19.24 1.77 -13.49
N GLU A 19 -18.40 2.72 -13.07
CA GLU A 19 -18.79 3.85 -12.21
C GLU A 19 -19.86 4.71 -12.88
N ARG A 20 -19.60 5.15 -14.10
CA ARG A 20 -20.55 5.96 -14.88
C ARG A 20 -21.87 5.21 -15.08
N MET A 21 -21.81 3.95 -15.49
CA MET A 21 -23.00 3.14 -15.78
C MET A 21 -23.80 2.82 -14.51
N ALA A 22 -23.15 2.72 -13.35
CA ALA A 22 -23.82 2.59 -12.06
C ALA A 22 -24.49 3.91 -11.65
N ALA A 23 -23.80 5.05 -11.77
CA ALA A 23 -24.36 6.35 -11.48
C ALA A 23 -25.57 6.68 -12.38
N ASP A 24 -25.46 6.41 -13.69
CA ASP A 24 -26.55 6.58 -14.65
C ASP A 24 -27.78 5.73 -14.24
N LEU A 25 -27.57 4.48 -13.82
CA LEU A 25 -28.64 3.60 -13.37
C LEU A 25 -29.34 4.11 -12.09
N VAL A 26 -28.57 4.60 -11.11
CA VAL A 26 -29.11 5.16 -9.87
C VAL A 26 -29.89 6.44 -10.16
N ALA A 27 -29.32 7.35 -10.97
CA ALA A 27 -29.93 8.61 -11.35
C ALA A 27 -31.31 8.42 -12.00
N ILE A 28 -31.40 7.50 -12.96
CA ILE A 28 -32.67 7.15 -13.64
C ILE A 28 -33.66 6.51 -12.67
N THR A 29 -33.20 5.63 -11.79
CA THR A 29 -34.08 4.86 -10.90
C THR A 29 -34.65 5.70 -9.76
N LEU A 30 -33.86 6.64 -9.24
CA LEU A 30 -34.21 7.47 -8.08
C LEU A 30 -34.64 8.89 -8.46
N ASP A 31 -34.61 9.24 -9.76
CA ASP A 31 -34.91 10.57 -10.29
C ASP A 31 -34.08 11.68 -9.62
N VAL A 32 -32.76 11.43 -9.54
CA VAL A 32 -31.76 12.35 -8.97
C VAL A 32 -30.68 12.67 -9.99
N SER A 33 -29.92 13.75 -9.77
CA SER A 33 -28.78 14.09 -10.61
C SER A 33 -27.64 13.09 -10.43
N ALA A 34 -27.02 12.65 -11.53
CA ALA A 34 -25.81 11.82 -11.52
C ALA A 34 -24.62 12.51 -10.82
N GLU A 35 -24.61 13.85 -10.80
CA GLU A 35 -23.55 14.65 -10.16
C GLU A 35 -23.58 14.56 -8.63
N GLU A 36 -24.71 14.16 -8.06
CA GLU A 36 -24.88 13.98 -6.61
C GLU A 36 -24.51 12.55 -6.16
N ILE A 37 -24.13 11.67 -7.09
CA ILE A 37 -23.89 10.26 -6.84
C ILE A 37 -22.38 9.98 -6.75
N SER A 38 -21.95 9.43 -5.61
CA SER A 38 -20.62 8.85 -5.43
C SER A 38 -20.69 7.33 -5.54
N VAL A 39 -19.81 6.74 -6.34
CA VAL A 39 -19.76 5.29 -6.57
C VAL A 39 -18.46 4.74 -5.98
N ASP A 40 -18.60 3.77 -5.08
CA ASP A 40 -17.50 2.91 -4.61
C ASP A 40 -17.62 1.54 -5.29
N ILE A 41 -16.56 1.09 -5.95
CA ILE A 41 -16.52 -0.21 -6.63
C ILE A 41 -15.68 -1.20 -5.86
N THR A 42 -16.30 -2.31 -5.50
CA THR A 42 -15.63 -3.51 -5.00
C THR A 42 -15.57 -4.59 -6.08
N PHE A 43 -14.38 -5.17 -6.29
CA PHE A 43 -14.19 -6.28 -7.21
C PHE A 43 -14.47 -7.61 -6.53
N GLN A 44 -15.44 -8.34 -7.03
CA GLN A 44 -15.67 -9.74 -6.66
C GLN A 44 -14.89 -10.64 -7.61
N LEU A 45 -13.77 -11.18 -7.12
CA LEU A 45 -12.96 -12.16 -7.84
C LEU A 45 -13.47 -13.56 -7.52
N GLY A 46 -13.60 -14.40 -8.53
CA GLY A 46 -14.02 -15.79 -8.37
C GLY A 46 -12.86 -16.74 -8.11
N GLY A 47 -13.11 -17.80 -7.35
CA GLY A 47 -12.21 -18.95 -7.19
C GLY A 47 -10.84 -18.62 -6.61
N ASP A 48 -9.81 -19.33 -7.08
CA ASP A 48 -8.44 -19.27 -6.56
C ASP A 48 -7.80 -17.88 -6.72
N LEU A 49 -8.23 -17.10 -7.71
CA LEU A 49 -7.68 -15.76 -7.97
C LEU A 49 -7.89 -14.80 -6.79
N ALA A 50 -9.02 -14.90 -6.07
CA ALA A 50 -9.27 -14.08 -4.88
C ALA A 50 -8.24 -14.38 -3.78
N ALA A 51 -7.94 -15.66 -3.57
CA ALA A 51 -6.96 -16.11 -2.57
C ALA A 51 -5.54 -15.70 -2.98
N GLU A 52 -5.17 -15.83 -4.25
CA GLU A 52 -3.88 -15.39 -4.77
C GLU A 52 -3.66 -13.88 -4.57
N VAL A 53 -4.66 -13.05 -4.89
CA VAL A 53 -4.59 -11.60 -4.67
C VAL A 53 -4.41 -11.28 -3.19
N GLU A 54 -5.13 -11.96 -2.30
CA GLU A 54 -4.98 -11.73 -0.86
C GLU A 54 -3.61 -12.18 -0.33
N HIS A 55 -3.07 -13.29 -0.82
CA HIS A 55 -1.72 -13.73 -0.50
C HIS A 55 -0.66 -12.71 -0.95
N VAL A 56 -0.79 -12.14 -2.15
CA VAL A 56 0.11 -11.08 -2.63
C VAL A 56 0.03 -9.85 -1.73
N LYS A 57 -1.19 -9.40 -1.40
CA LYS A 57 -1.38 -8.26 -0.48
C LYS A 57 -0.77 -8.53 0.89
N GLN A 58 -0.93 -9.74 1.41
CA GLN A 58 -0.35 -10.14 2.69
C GLN A 58 1.18 -10.13 2.64
N ALA A 59 1.78 -10.72 1.59
CA ALA A 59 3.23 -10.73 1.41
C ALA A 59 3.80 -9.30 1.30
N GLN A 60 3.09 -8.38 0.63
CA GLN A 60 3.47 -6.97 0.55
C GLN A 60 3.45 -6.31 1.95
N ARG A 61 2.38 -6.50 2.73
CA ARG A 61 2.29 -5.98 4.11
C ARG A 61 3.40 -6.54 5.01
N GLU A 62 3.72 -7.82 4.86
CA GLU A 62 4.80 -8.45 5.63
C GLU A 62 6.17 -7.90 5.23
N ALA A 63 6.41 -7.69 3.94
CA ALA A 63 7.64 -7.08 3.45
C ALA A 63 7.80 -5.63 3.96
N GLU A 64 6.74 -4.82 3.93
CA GLU A 64 6.73 -3.46 4.50
C GLU A 64 7.10 -3.47 5.98
N ARG A 65 6.43 -4.30 6.79
CA ARG A 65 6.74 -4.44 8.23
C ARG A 65 8.17 -4.90 8.47
N ALA A 66 8.68 -5.84 7.68
CA ALA A 66 10.05 -6.32 7.80
C ALA A 66 11.06 -5.21 7.48
N GLN A 67 10.78 -4.38 6.46
CA GLN A 67 11.62 -3.24 6.11
C GLN A 67 11.63 -2.17 7.20
N GLU A 68 10.48 -1.85 7.79
CA GLU A 68 10.37 -0.91 8.92
C GLU A 68 11.18 -1.40 10.13
N GLN A 69 10.97 -2.66 10.52
CA GLN A 69 11.72 -3.27 11.63
C GLN A 69 13.23 -3.29 11.37
N ALA A 70 13.64 -3.61 10.14
CA ALA A 70 15.05 -3.59 9.75
C ALA A 70 15.63 -2.18 9.83
N ALA A 71 14.89 -1.15 9.41
CA ALA A 71 15.31 0.23 9.51
C ALA A 71 15.51 0.65 10.98
N ASP A 72 14.54 0.34 11.85
CA ASP A 72 14.62 0.70 13.27
C ASP A 72 15.78 0.01 14.00
N LYS A 73 15.93 -1.30 13.79
CA LYS A 73 17.06 -2.06 14.34
C LYS A 73 18.39 -1.53 13.81
N SER A 74 18.46 -1.22 12.52
CA SER A 74 19.68 -0.65 11.92
C SER A 74 20.06 0.68 12.57
N ARG A 75 19.11 1.61 12.74
CA ARG A 75 19.38 2.90 13.41
C ARG A 75 19.86 2.69 14.85
N ALA A 76 19.23 1.78 15.59
CA ALA A 76 19.62 1.46 16.96
C ALA A 76 21.05 0.90 17.03
N VAL A 77 21.41 -0.02 16.13
CA VAL A 77 22.76 -0.58 16.05
C VAL A 77 23.78 0.48 15.66
N VAL A 78 23.51 1.31 14.63
CA VAL A 78 24.41 2.40 14.23
C VAL A 78 24.71 3.32 15.42
N ARG A 79 23.68 3.76 16.15
CA ARG A 79 23.87 4.62 17.34
C ARG A 79 24.74 3.95 18.40
N ARG A 80 24.55 2.66 18.66
CA ARG A 80 25.36 1.91 19.65
C ARG A 80 26.81 1.74 19.20
N VAL A 81 27.06 1.50 17.91
CA VAL A 81 28.41 1.39 17.36
C VAL A 81 29.14 2.72 17.50
N LEU A 82 28.50 3.84 17.14
CA LEU A 82 29.09 5.17 17.29
C LEU A 82 29.33 5.54 18.77
N ALA A 83 28.38 5.24 19.66
CA ALA A 83 28.52 5.48 21.10
C ALA A 83 29.65 4.66 21.75
N ALA A 84 30.03 3.53 21.15
CA ALA A 84 31.19 2.74 21.56
C ALA A 84 32.52 3.29 21.00
N GLY A 85 32.51 4.46 20.34
CA GLY A 85 33.69 5.13 19.81
C GLY A 85 34.15 4.65 18.43
N LEU A 86 33.40 3.76 17.78
CA LEU A 86 33.71 3.30 16.43
C LEU A 86 33.28 4.34 15.38
N SER A 87 33.97 4.35 14.24
CA SER A 87 33.69 5.30 13.17
C SER A 87 32.44 4.93 12.37
N LYS A 88 31.91 5.88 11.60
CA LYS A 88 30.84 5.62 10.61
C LYS A 88 31.26 4.60 9.55
N GLN A 89 32.55 4.50 9.22
CA GLN A 89 33.07 3.50 8.29
C GLN A 89 33.04 2.10 8.89
N ASP A 90 33.37 1.96 10.18
CA ASP A 90 33.26 0.68 10.88
C ASP A 90 31.80 0.24 10.98
N ALA A 91 30.89 1.17 11.30
CA ALA A 91 29.46 0.90 11.30
C ALA A 91 28.97 0.41 9.92
N ALA A 92 29.41 1.04 8.83
CA ALA A 92 29.09 0.62 7.46
C ALA A 92 29.55 -0.82 7.19
N ARG A 93 30.79 -1.16 7.60
CA ARG A 93 31.37 -2.50 7.42
C ARG A 93 30.68 -3.56 8.26
N ILE A 94 30.33 -3.25 9.52
CA ILE A 94 29.62 -4.17 10.43
C ILE A 94 28.21 -4.48 9.92
N LEU A 95 27.49 -3.44 9.48
CA LEU A 95 26.11 -3.57 9.00
C LEU A 95 26.00 -4.03 7.55
N GLY A 96 27.12 -4.14 6.82
CA GLY A 96 27.14 -4.54 5.41
C GLY A 96 26.43 -3.53 4.50
N VAL A 97 26.45 -2.24 4.84
CA VAL A 97 25.79 -1.16 4.08
C VAL A 97 26.79 -0.08 3.69
N SER A 98 26.41 0.79 2.75
CA SER A 98 27.27 1.91 2.36
C SER A 98 27.39 2.97 3.48
N ALA A 99 28.49 3.73 3.47
CA ALA A 99 28.65 4.87 4.40
C ALA A 99 27.55 5.93 4.22
N GLN A 100 27.05 6.12 3.00
CA GLN A 100 25.89 6.98 2.75
C GLN A 100 24.63 6.49 3.48
N ARG A 101 24.39 5.17 3.49
CA ARG A 101 23.28 4.57 4.23
C ARG A 101 23.43 4.78 5.74
N ILE A 102 24.64 4.70 6.28
CA ILE A 102 24.92 5.04 7.68
C ILE A 102 24.54 6.50 7.99
N SER A 103 24.94 7.45 7.12
CA SER A 103 24.59 8.86 7.29
C SER A 103 23.08 9.13 7.26
N GLN A 104 22.31 8.36 6.49
CA GLN A 104 20.84 8.41 6.50
C GLN A 104 20.22 7.80 7.77
N LEU A 105 20.86 6.78 8.34
CA LEU A 105 20.37 6.08 9.55
C LEU A 105 20.71 6.83 10.85
N ALA A 106 21.76 7.65 10.84
CA ALA A 106 22.19 8.47 11.98
C ALA A 106 22.52 9.92 11.55
N PRO A 107 21.51 10.72 11.17
CA PRO A 107 21.71 12.13 10.92
C PRO A 107 22.06 12.85 12.23
N GLY A 108 23.19 13.56 12.27
CA GLY A 108 23.54 14.46 13.38
C GLY A 108 24.39 13.88 14.52
N THR A 109 24.85 12.63 14.46
CA THR A 109 25.86 12.14 15.42
C THR A 109 27.26 12.54 14.93
N VAL A 110 27.82 13.57 15.59
CA VAL A 110 29.23 14.00 15.55
C VAL A 110 29.94 13.36 16.72
#